data_AF-A0A9Q4FKJ3-F1
#
_entry.id   AF-A0A9Q4FKJ3-F1
#
_cell.length_a   1.000
_cell.length_b   1.000
_cell.length_c   1.000
_cell.angle_alpha   90.00
_cell.angle_beta   90.00
_cell.angle_gamma   90.00
#
_symmetry.space_group_name_H-M   'P 1'
#
loop_
_entity.id
_entity.type
_entity.pdbx_description
1 polymer ?
#
loop_
_entity_poly.entity_id
_entity_poly.type
_entity_poly.pdbx_seq_one_letter_code
_entity_poly.pdbx_strand_id
1 'polypeptide(L)'
;MDSSNLAQLVKAEAEIAASKQTAKDTLATSAVSREGLRDDLSAQAGIPRKISENPSSMWGKSIDDIRQSLTMEGAILTIKPPVSGTSGRAQVFKVEGHAAIKEIEYHPGGGVHGDSPYYKFIRNDNVEVRINKPSPDFGPGTITRYQEYYDTKGNRLKYERGEWKTWE
;
A
#
# COMPACT_ATOMS: atom_id res chain seq x y z
N MET A 1 45.93 -14.01 39.81
CA MET A 1 44.96 -13.94 38.70
C MET A 1 43.92 -12.91 39.10
N ASP A 2 43.79 -11.87 38.30
CA ASP A 2 43.21 -10.59 38.70
C ASP A 2 41.67 -10.62 38.70
N SER A 3 41.07 -10.56 39.88
CA SER A 3 39.61 -10.68 40.10
C SER A 3 38.81 -9.55 39.46
N SER A 4 39.44 -8.41 39.12
CA SER A 4 38.79 -7.29 38.43
C SER A 4 38.31 -7.64 37.02
N ASN A 5 39.06 -8.46 36.30
CA ASN A 5 38.75 -8.77 34.89
C ASN A 5 37.56 -9.73 34.77
N LEU A 6 37.43 -10.66 35.74
CA LEU A 6 36.28 -11.56 35.84
C LEU A 6 34.98 -10.79 36.14
N ALA A 7 35.04 -9.78 37.02
CA ALA A 7 33.86 -8.99 37.38
C ALA A 7 33.34 -8.14 36.21
N GLN A 8 34.23 -7.62 35.36
CA GLN A 8 33.85 -6.87 34.16
C GLN A 8 33.21 -7.76 33.09
N LEU A 9 33.73 -8.97 32.89
CA LEU A 9 33.14 -9.97 31.98
C LEU A 9 31.73 -10.39 32.41
N VAL A 10 31.53 -10.68 33.71
CA VAL A 10 30.22 -11.05 34.25
C VAL A 10 29.20 -9.91 34.10
N LYS A 11 29.63 -8.65 34.29
CA LYS A 11 28.78 -7.48 34.12
C LYS A 11 28.39 -7.27 32.65
N ALA A 12 29.33 -7.44 31.72
CA ALA A 12 29.07 -7.35 30.29
C ALA A 12 28.10 -8.46 29.82
N GLU A 13 28.27 -9.68 30.32
CA GLU A 13 27.36 -10.79 30.02
C GLU A 13 25.95 -10.56 30.58
N ALA A 14 25.83 -9.98 31.78
CA ALA A 14 24.56 -9.61 32.37
C ALA A 14 23.87 -8.46 31.61
N GLU A 15 24.62 -7.47 31.11
CA GLU A 15 24.09 -6.38 30.29
C GLU A 15 23.66 -6.87 28.89
N ILE A 16 24.41 -7.80 28.29
CA ILE A 16 24.04 -8.46 27.03
C ILE A 16 22.81 -9.36 27.22
N ALA A 17 22.72 -10.07 28.34
CA ALA A 17 21.56 -10.90 28.68
C ALA A 17 20.33 -10.02 28.96
N ALA A 18 20.48 -8.92 29.69
CA ALA A 18 19.42 -7.95 29.93
C ALA A 18 18.96 -7.27 28.64
N SER A 19 19.89 -6.93 27.72
CA SER A 19 19.57 -6.35 26.42
C SER A 19 18.84 -7.34 25.50
N LYS A 20 19.27 -8.62 25.49
CA LYS A 20 18.55 -9.72 24.81
C LYS A 20 17.18 -10.00 25.44
N GLN A 21 17.06 -9.87 26.76
CA GLN A 21 15.81 -10.02 27.48
C GLN A 21 14.86 -8.86 27.19
N THR A 22 15.33 -7.60 27.14
CA THR A 22 14.52 -6.47 26.67
C THR A 22 14.13 -6.60 25.20
N ALA A 23 14.99 -7.12 24.33
CA ALA A 23 14.63 -7.38 22.93
C ALA A 23 13.59 -8.50 22.79
N LYS A 24 13.61 -9.50 23.69
CA LYS A 24 12.58 -10.55 23.79
C LYS A 24 11.30 -10.06 24.46
N ASP A 25 11.37 -9.22 25.48
CA ASP A 25 10.20 -8.69 26.21
C ASP A 25 9.56 -7.48 25.52
N THR A 26 10.22 -6.91 24.51
CA THR A 26 9.58 -6.12 23.43
C THR A 26 8.89 -7.03 22.40
N LEU A 27 8.62 -8.30 22.74
CA LEU A 27 7.54 -9.07 22.12
C LEU A 27 6.27 -8.24 22.25
N ALA A 28 5.62 -8.00 21.12
CA ALA A 28 4.38 -7.25 21.03
C ALA A 28 3.26 -7.92 21.88
N THR A 29 3.23 -7.60 23.17
CA THR A 29 2.33 -8.18 24.17
C THR A 29 0.95 -7.52 24.12
N SER A 30 0.85 -6.31 23.55
CA SER A 30 -0.41 -5.63 23.23
C SER A 30 -0.75 -5.71 21.74
N ALA A 31 -2.04 -5.61 21.40
CA ALA A 31 -2.48 -5.56 20.00
C ALA A 31 -1.90 -4.35 19.25
N VAL A 32 -1.76 -3.20 19.91
CA VAL A 32 -1.18 -1.98 19.33
C VAL A 32 0.30 -2.16 19.02
N SER A 33 1.07 -2.79 19.91
CA SER A 33 2.48 -3.09 19.65
C SER A 33 2.65 -4.06 18.47
N ARG A 34 1.70 -5.00 18.27
CA ARG A 34 1.73 -5.92 17.13
C ARG A 34 1.47 -5.18 15.83
N GLU A 35 0.52 -4.24 15.85
CA GLU A 35 0.18 -3.44 14.70
C GLU A 35 1.33 -2.51 14.30
N GLY A 36 1.93 -1.82 15.27
CA GLY A 36 3.13 -1.00 15.02
C GLY A 36 4.29 -1.80 14.44
N LEU A 37 4.59 -2.97 15.01
CA LEU A 37 5.64 -3.85 14.48
C LEU A 37 5.34 -4.33 13.05
N ARG A 38 4.07 -4.62 12.74
CA ARG A 38 3.65 -4.99 11.37
C ARG A 38 3.85 -3.80 10.41
N ASP A 39 3.48 -2.59 10.83
CA ASP A 39 3.67 -1.37 10.04
C ASP A 39 5.17 -1.16 9.73
N ASP A 40 6.03 -1.30 10.74
CA ASP A 40 7.50 -1.17 10.59
C ASP A 40 8.09 -2.22 9.65
N LEU A 41 7.69 -3.48 9.79
CA LEU A 41 8.17 -4.58 8.95
C LEU A 41 7.68 -4.43 7.50
N SER A 42 6.44 -3.99 7.29
CA SER A 42 5.92 -3.69 5.96
C SER A 42 6.68 -2.55 5.30
N ALA A 43 6.97 -1.47 6.04
CA ALA A 43 7.76 -0.36 5.54
C ALA A 43 9.18 -0.81 5.12
N GLN A 44 9.85 -1.64 5.93
CA GLN A 44 11.15 -2.23 5.61
C GLN A 44 11.10 -3.10 4.35
N ALA A 45 10.03 -3.87 4.17
CA ALA A 45 9.80 -4.69 2.99
C ALA A 45 9.29 -3.89 1.76
N GLY A 46 9.02 -2.60 1.91
CA GLY A 46 8.44 -1.77 0.86
C GLY A 46 6.97 -2.07 0.55
N ILE A 47 6.27 -2.82 1.40
CA ILE A 47 4.86 -3.19 1.25
C ILE A 47 3.99 -2.03 1.75
N PRO A 48 3.04 -1.52 0.95
CA PRO A 48 2.13 -0.47 1.40
C PRO A 48 1.21 -0.96 2.53
N ARG A 49 0.66 -0.05 3.34
CA ARG A 49 -0.30 -0.36 4.41
C ARG A 49 -1.47 0.61 4.36
N LYS A 50 -2.65 0.15 4.78
CA LYS A 50 -3.87 0.97 4.91
C LYS A 50 -4.26 1.64 3.58
N ILE A 51 -4.26 0.87 2.49
CA ILE A 51 -4.49 1.38 1.13
C ILE A 51 -5.83 2.12 0.99
N SER A 52 -6.87 1.70 1.73
CA SER A 52 -8.16 2.39 1.72
C SER A 52 -8.10 3.79 2.34
N GLU A 53 -7.18 4.03 3.26
CA GLU A 53 -6.99 5.30 3.97
C GLU A 53 -5.92 6.16 3.29
N ASN A 54 -4.89 5.53 2.71
CA ASN A 54 -3.83 6.17 1.94
C ASN A 54 -3.72 5.56 0.53
N PRO A 55 -4.62 5.90 -0.40
CA PRO A 55 -4.61 5.37 -1.77
C PRO A 55 -3.26 5.52 -2.48
N SER A 56 -2.59 6.67 -2.27
CA SER A 56 -1.34 7.00 -2.94
C SER A 56 -0.16 6.09 -2.54
N SER A 57 -0.28 5.33 -1.44
CA SER A 57 0.76 4.36 -1.04
C SER A 57 0.97 3.25 -2.07
N MET A 58 0.02 3.03 -2.98
CA MET A 58 0.15 2.09 -4.09
C MET A 58 1.13 2.57 -5.16
N TRP A 59 1.41 3.87 -5.24
CA TRP A 59 2.20 4.44 -6.33
C TRP A 59 3.63 3.88 -6.33
N GLY A 60 4.05 3.38 -7.50
CA GLY A 60 5.38 2.78 -7.68
C GLY A 60 5.53 1.39 -7.07
N LYS A 61 4.46 0.81 -6.50
CA LYS A 61 4.47 -0.56 -5.97
C LYS A 61 4.11 -1.57 -7.05
N SER A 62 4.64 -2.78 -6.90
CA SER A 62 4.20 -3.90 -7.74
C SER A 62 2.78 -4.30 -7.35
N ILE A 63 2.07 -4.97 -8.26
CA ILE A 63 0.75 -5.53 -7.93
C ILE A 63 0.87 -6.60 -6.84
N ASP A 64 1.99 -7.32 -6.75
CA ASP A 64 2.20 -8.33 -5.72
C ASP A 64 2.40 -7.70 -4.33
N ASP A 65 3.08 -6.56 -4.22
CA ASP A 65 3.18 -5.81 -2.96
C ASP A 65 1.81 -5.32 -2.49
N ILE A 66 0.98 -4.87 -3.43
CA ILE A 66 -0.40 -4.41 -3.16
C ILE A 66 -1.26 -5.60 -2.71
N ARG A 67 -1.12 -6.78 -3.35
CA ARG A 67 -1.82 -7.99 -2.93
C ARG A 67 -1.40 -8.42 -1.53
N GLN A 68 -0.09 -8.44 -1.27
CA GLN A 68 0.46 -8.81 0.03
C GLN A 68 -0.06 -7.88 1.12
N SER A 69 -0.12 -6.57 0.86
CA SER A 69 -0.72 -5.57 1.77
C SER A 69 -2.14 -5.95 2.17
N LEU A 70 -3.01 -6.22 1.19
CA LEU A 70 -4.41 -6.56 1.47
C LEU A 70 -4.56 -7.93 2.15
N THR A 71 -3.70 -8.91 1.83
CA THR A 71 -3.68 -10.20 2.54
C THR A 71 -3.24 -10.06 3.99
N MET A 72 -2.31 -9.16 4.30
CA MET A 72 -1.95 -8.84 5.69
C MET A 72 -3.12 -8.21 6.47
N GLU A 73 -4.04 -7.56 5.76
CA GLU A 73 -5.29 -7.00 6.28
C GLU A 73 -6.46 -8.03 6.26
N GLY A 74 -6.16 -9.31 6.01
CA GLY A 74 -7.11 -10.43 6.09
C GLY A 74 -7.87 -10.72 4.80
N ALA A 75 -7.53 -10.05 3.69
CA ALA A 75 -8.22 -10.24 2.43
C ALA A 75 -7.75 -11.47 1.64
N ILE A 76 -8.67 -12.08 0.90
CA ILE A 76 -8.39 -13.11 -0.10
C ILE A 76 -8.51 -12.47 -1.48
N LEU A 77 -7.47 -12.65 -2.32
CA LEU A 77 -7.41 -12.05 -3.64
C LEU A 77 -7.40 -13.11 -4.74
N THR A 78 -8.33 -12.98 -5.69
CA THR A 78 -8.45 -13.85 -6.86
C THR A 78 -8.30 -13.06 -8.13
N ILE A 79 -7.50 -13.56 -9.07
CA ILE A 79 -7.27 -12.89 -10.34
C ILE A 79 -8.57 -12.84 -11.16
N LYS A 80 -8.86 -11.69 -11.76
CA LYS A 80 -9.91 -11.56 -12.77
C LYS A 80 -9.29 -11.65 -14.16
N PRO A 81 -9.80 -12.51 -15.05
CA PRO A 81 -9.30 -12.57 -16.41
C PRO A 81 -9.54 -11.23 -17.12
N PRO A 82 -8.68 -10.84 -18.07
CA PRO A 82 -8.91 -9.66 -18.88
C PRO A 82 -10.26 -9.72 -19.60
N VAL A 83 -10.94 -8.57 -19.68
CA VAL A 83 -12.22 -8.46 -20.37
C VAL A 83 -11.98 -8.39 -21.88
N SER A 84 -12.77 -9.14 -22.65
CA SER A 84 -12.71 -9.12 -24.12
C SER A 84 -12.89 -7.70 -24.67
N GLY A 85 -12.09 -7.32 -25.67
CA GLY A 85 -12.10 -5.98 -26.27
C GLY A 85 -11.28 -4.92 -25.51
N THR A 86 -10.60 -5.29 -24.41
CA THR A 86 -9.62 -4.42 -23.74
C THR A 86 -8.19 -4.71 -24.22
N SER A 87 -7.23 -3.85 -23.85
CA SER A 87 -5.80 -4.04 -24.16
C SER A 87 -5.20 -5.32 -23.55
N GLY A 88 -5.87 -5.93 -22.57
CA GLY A 88 -5.37 -7.09 -21.83
C GLY A 88 -4.20 -6.80 -20.89
N ARG A 89 -3.76 -5.54 -20.76
CA ARG A 89 -2.57 -5.15 -19.98
C ARG A 89 -2.85 -4.94 -18.50
N ALA A 90 -4.10 -4.75 -18.12
CA ALA A 90 -4.51 -4.57 -16.73
C ALA A 90 -4.35 -5.89 -15.97
N GLN A 91 -3.80 -5.81 -14.77
CA GLN A 91 -3.82 -6.88 -13.78
C GLN A 91 -4.88 -6.55 -12.74
N VAL A 92 -5.95 -7.33 -12.70
CA VAL A 92 -7.12 -7.07 -11.87
C VAL A 92 -7.34 -8.21 -10.90
N PHE A 93 -7.60 -7.89 -9.64
CA PHE A 93 -7.93 -8.88 -8.61
C PHE A 93 -9.23 -8.52 -7.92
N LYS A 94 -10.12 -9.49 -7.79
CA LYS A 94 -11.24 -9.42 -6.85
C LYS A 94 -10.68 -9.56 -5.43
N VAL A 95 -11.20 -8.77 -4.51
CA VAL A 95 -10.83 -8.75 -3.10
C VAL A 95 -12.04 -9.20 -2.28
N GLU A 96 -11.86 -10.23 -1.45
CA GLU A 96 -12.89 -10.77 -0.56
C GLU A 96 -12.42 -10.66 0.90
N GLY A 97 -13.34 -10.35 1.82
CA GLY A 97 -13.04 -10.27 3.26
C GLY A 97 -12.44 -8.93 3.74
N HIS A 98 -12.08 -8.01 2.84
CA HIS A 98 -11.57 -6.69 3.22
C HIS A 98 -12.71 -5.71 3.56
N ALA A 99 -12.54 -4.93 4.63
CA ALA A 99 -13.58 -4.05 5.17
C ALA A 99 -14.06 -2.96 4.18
N ALA A 100 -13.15 -2.47 3.32
CA ALA A 100 -13.42 -1.31 2.46
C ALA A 100 -13.29 -1.55 0.96
N ILE A 101 -12.60 -2.61 0.51
CA ILE A 101 -12.13 -2.77 -0.88
C ILE A 101 -12.63 -4.11 -1.42
N LYS A 102 -13.16 -4.12 -2.65
CA LYS A 102 -13.61 -5.34 -3.33
C LYS A 102 -12.87 -5.66 -4.63
N GLU A 103 -12.07 -4.74 -5.13
CA GLU A 103 -11.30 -4.93 -6.36
C GLU A 103 -10.07 -4.01 -6.36
N ILE A 104 -8.96 -4.52 -6.88
CA ILE A 104 -7.77 -3.72 -7.21
C ILE A 104 -7.38 -3.94 -8.67
N GLU A 105 -6.74 -2.94 -9.25
CA GLU A 105 -6.22 -2.96 -10.61
C GLU A 105 -4.90 -2.20 -10.68
N TYR A 106 -3.94 -2.79 -11.39
CA TYR A 106 -2.74 -2.10 -11.87
C TYR A 106 -2.72 -2.15 -13.39
N HIS A 107 -2.49 -1.01 -14.03
CA HIS A 107 -2.27 -0.92 -15.47
C HIS A 107 -0.91 -0.26 -15.74
N PRO A 108 -0.04 -0.86 -16.57
CA PRO A 108 1.30 -0.35 -16.85
C PRO A 108 1.33 0.85 -17.83
N GLY A 109 0.21 1.56 -18.02
CA GLY A 109 0.05 2.52 -19.11
C GLY A 109 0.04 1.90 -20.52
N GLY A 110 0.00 2.77 -21.52
CA GLY A 110 -0.04 2.50 -22.96
C GLY A 110 -1.37 2.86 -23.63
N GLY A 111 -1.34 3.05 -24.94
CA GLY A 111 -2.52 3.38 -25.74
C GLY A 111 -3.12 4.74 -25.39
N VAL A 112 -4.44 4.80 -25.21
CA VAL A 112 -5.16 6.05 -24.89
C VAL A 112 -4.88 6.62 -23.50
N HIS A 113 -4.17 5.87 -22.66
CA HIS A 113 -3.82 6.28 -21.29
C HIS A 113 -2.43 6.93 -21.18
N GLY A 114 -1.72 7.08 -22.31
CA GLY A 114 -0.32 7.51 -22.33
C GLY A 114 0.62 6.50 -21.65
N ASP A 115 1.92 6.80 -21.57
CA ASP A 115 2.91 5.84 -21.06
C ASP A 115 2.96 5.73 -19.52
N SER A 116 2.12 6.47 -18.81
CA SER A 116 2.12 6.46 -17.34
C SER A 116 1.30 5.30 -16.78
N PRO A 117 1.80 4.56 -15.79
CA PRO A 117 1.00 3.58 -15.08
C PRO A 117 -0.10 4.26 -14.27
N TYR A 118 -1.16 3.50 -13.99
CA TYR A 118 -2.15 3.90 -13.01
C TYR A 118 -2.53 2.72 -12.12
N TYR A 119 -3.04 3.08 -10.95
CA TYR A 119 -3.57 2.16 -9.96
C TYR A 119 -5.03 2.49 -9.73
N LYS A 120 -5.84 1.48 -9.47
CA LYS A 120 -7.25 1.65 -9.13
C LYS A 120 -7.63 0.66 -8.06
N PHE A 121 -8.55 1.06 -7.19
CA PHE A 121 -9.34 0.11 -6.41
C PHE A 121 -10.81 0.52 -6.40
N ILE A 122 -11.68 -0.45 -6.19
CA ILE A 122 -13.12 -0.22 -6.04
C ILE A 122 -13.48 -0.49 -4.60
N ARG A 123 -14.11 0.49 -3.96
CA ARG A 123 -14.66 0.37 -2.61
C ARG A 123 -15.92 -0.50 -2.60
N ASN A 124 -16.28 -1.00 -1.43
CA ASN A 124 -17.51 -1.79 -1.25
C ASN A 124 -18.78 -1.02 -1.68
N ASP A 125 -18.78 0.30 -1.53
CA ASP A 125 -19.86 1.23 -1.96
C ASP A 125 -19.87 1.55 -3.48
N ASN A 126 -18.98 0.94 -4.27
CA ASN A 126 -18.78 1.15 -5.71
C ASN A 126 -18.03 2.43 -6.10
N VAL A 127 -17.44 3.18 -5.17
CA VAL A 127 -16.54 4.28 -5.54
C VAL A 127 -15.25 3.71 -6.12
N GLU A 128 -14.89 4.13 -7.33
CA GLU A 128 -13.59 3.91 -7.94
C GLU A 128 -12.60 4.95 -7.44
N VAL A 129 -11.54 4.50 -6.78
CA VAL A 129 -10.41 5.33 -6.38
C VAL A 129 -9.27 5.07 -7.35
N ARG A 130 -8.79 6.12 -8.01
CA ARG A 130 -7.76 6.05 -9.04
C ARG A 130 -6.55 6.87 -8.62
N ILE A 131 -5.36 6.31 -8.78
CA ILE A 131 -4.08 6.97 -8.50
C ILE A 131 -3.31 7.00 -9.81
N ASN A 132 -3.04 8.21 -10.28
CA ASN A 132 -2.32 8.44 -11.52
C ASN A 132 -1.37 9.63 -11.39
N LYS A 133 -0.35 9.66 -12.24
CA LYS A 133 0.43 10.87 -12.47
C LYS A 133 -0.39 11.78 -13.38
N PRO A 134 -0.76 13.00 -12.96
CA PRO A 134 -1.41 13.96 -13.84
C PRO A 134 -0.57 14.21 -15.10
N SER A 135 -1.21 14.17 -16.27
CA SER A 135 -0.59 14.45 -17.57
C SER A 135 -1.57 15.23 -18.43
N PRO A 136 -1.11 16.19 -19.25
CA PRO A 136 -1.97 16.86 -20.23
C PRO A 136 -2.51 15.90 -21.31
N ASP A 137 -1.83 14.78 -21.54
CA ASP A 137 -2.18 13.82 -22.60
C ASP A 137 -3.27 12.82 -22.18
N PHE A 138 -3.66 12.83 -20.91
CA PHE A 138 -4.69 11.95 -20.37
C PHE A 138 -5.83 12.73 -19.74
N GLY A 139 -7.00 12.68 -20.37
CA GLY A 139 -8.27 13.15 -19.81
C GLY A 139 -9.12 11.99 -19.27
N PRO A 140 -9.78 12.12 -18.10
CA PRO A 140 -10.60 11.06 -17.51
C PRO A 140 -11.98 10.89 -18.17
N GLY A 141 -12.28 11.66 -19.22
CA GLY A 141 -13.65 11.84 -19.72
C GLY A 141 -14.54 12.49 -18.66
N THR A 142 -15.81 12.06 -18.60
CA THR A 142 -16.76 12.53 -17.58
C THR A 142 -16.47 11.87 -16.23
N ILE A 143 -16.00 12.66 -15.26
CA ILE A 143 -15.89 12.20 -13.86
C ILE A 143 -17.29 12.18 -13.23
N THR A 144 -17.69 11.02 -12.72
CA THR A 144 -18.95 10.87 -11.97
C THR A 144 -18.73 10.94 -10.46
N ARG A 145 -19.83 11.02 -9.68
CA ARG A 145 -19.78 10.96 -8.21
C ARG A 145 -19.19 9.66 -7.64
N TYR A 146 -19.04 8.62 -8.47
CA TYR A 146 -18.50 7.32 -8.09
C TYR A 146 -17.01 7.20 -8.43
N GLN A 147 -16.34 8.32 -8.72
CA GLN A 147 -14.94 8.33 -9.10
C GLN A 147 -14.19 9.39 -8.30
N GLU A 148 -13.09 8.97 -7.69
CA GLU A 148 -12.14 9.83 -7.02
C GLU A 148 -10.76 9.61 -7.63
N TYR A 149 -10.07 10.71 -7.91
CA TYR A 149 -8.72 10.69 -8.45
C TYR A 149 -7.77 11.30 -7.43
N TYR A 150 -6.59 10.70 -7.31
CA TYR A 150 -5.52 11.17 -6.44
C TYR A 150 -4.23 11.21 -7.24
N ASP A 151 -3.39 12.20 -6.96
CA ASP A 151 -2.03 12.20 -7.47
C ASP A 151 -1.15 11.21 -6.70
N THR A 152 0.11 11.11 -7.14
CA THR A 152 1.11 10.23 -6.57
C THR A 152 1.53 10.62 -5.14
N LYS A 153 1.04 11.75 -4.62
CA LYS A 153 1.34 12.30 -3.29
C LYS A 153 0.12 12.24 -2.37
N GLY A 154 -1.03 11.76 -2.86
CA GLY A 154 -2.27 11.66 -2.09
C GLY A 154 -3.14 12.91 -2.13
N ASN A 155 -2.81 13.90 -2.96
CA ASN A 155 -3.70 15.04 -3.16
C ASN A 155 -4.87 14.59 -4.03
N ARG A 156 -6.09 14.88 -3.58
CA ARG A 156 -7.29 14.65 -4.39
C ARG A 156 -7.25 15.55 -5.63
N LEU A 157 -7.70 15.03 -6.75
CA LEU A 157 -7.67 15.69 -8.05
C LEU A 157 -9.09 15.97 -8.57
N LYS A 158 -9.21 17.05 -9.33
CA LYS A 158 -10.32 17.37 -10.23
C LYS A 158 -9.82 17.59 -11.64
N TYR A 159 -10.70 17.46 -12.62
CA TYR A 159 -10.42 17.77 -14.01
C TYR A 159 -11.31 18.91 -14.48
N GLU A 160 -10.72 20.06 -14.78
CA GLU A 160 -11.42 21.28 -15.16
C GLU A 160 -10.76 21.91 -16.37
N ARG A 161 -11.57 22.28 -17.37
CA ARG A 161 -11.09 22.98 -18.59
C ARG A 161 -9.93 22.27 -19.31
N GLY A 162 -9.92 20.94 -19.30
CA GLY A 162 -8.89 20.13 -19.95
C GLY A 162 -7.62 19.93 -19.10
N GLU A 163 -7.64 20.32 -17.82
CA GLU A 163 -6.47 20.23 -16.95
C GLU A 163 -6.79 19.51 -15.65
N TRP A 164 -5.84 18.69 -15.20
CA TRP A 164 -5.81 18.16 -13.84
C TRP A 164 -5.42 19.25 -12.85
N LYS A 165 -6.20 19.39 -11.79
CA LYS A 165 -5.94 20.32 -10.69
C LYS A 165 -6.10 19.61 -9.37
N THR A 166 -5.40 20.09 -8.35
CA THR A 166 -5.66 19.69 -6.97
C THR A 166 -7.06 20.15 -6.56
N TRP A 167 -7.76 19.29 -5.84
CA TRP A 167 -9.02 19.58 -5.17
C TRP A 167 -8.70 20.35 -3.89
N GLU A 168 -8.87 21.66 -3.91
CA GLU A 168 -8.80 22.53 -2.73
C GLU A 168 -10.02 22.34 -1.81
#